data_AF-A0A4Q2DPZ7-F1
#
_entry.id   AF-A0A4Q2DPZ7-F1
#
_cell.length_a   1.000
_cell.length_b   1.000
_cell.length_c   1.000
_cell.angle_alpha   90.00
_cell.angle_beta   90.00
_cell.angle_gamma   90.00
#
_symmetry.space_group_name_H-M   'P 1'
#
loop_
_entity.id
_entity.type
_entity.pdbx_description
1 polymer ?
#
loop_
_entity_poly.entity_id
_entity_poly.type
_entity_poly.pdbx_seq_one_letter_code
_entity_poly.pdbx_strand_id
1 'polypeptide(L)'
;MDQLQVTDVYHVPESSLILNIILHAIYKTSCANNAPTIEQLIEAIDKMPIYGLEPKSVICSKDPLYHLLLSHGAIRPVKVYALAAHHSIEELAKHISTYLLSHSVKEIDDQTAERIGAIYLKRFLVLCLSRPREIAEILIQPPERHPPNDACGYEEQKSVTREWSLSLVDIVLGMRPGVYLRGLINDFADAALRWKTFQSIVFRALLSRWLGGFHVKIVKRR
;
A
#
# COMPACT_ATOMS: atom_id res chain seq x y z
N MET A 1 -59.87 7.08 0.03
CA MET A 1 -59.00 5.88 -0.16
C MET A 1 -58.39 6.04 -1.53
N ASP A 2 -57.31 6.82 -1.60
CA ASP A 2 -56.63 7.10 -2.85
C ASP A 2 -55.87 5.86 -3.31
N GLN A 3 -56.12 5.52 -4.57
CA GLN A 3 -55.50 4.42 -5.27
C GLN A 3 -53.99 4.67 -5.34
N LEU A 4 -53.20 3.79 -4.71
CA LEU A 4 -51.76 3.73 -4.90
C LEU A 4 -51.48 3.53 -6.39
N GLN A 5 -51.03 4.60 -7.03
CA GLN A 5 -50.75 4.68 -8.46
C GLN A 5 -49.60 3.73 -8.84
N VAL A 6 -49.80 3.06 -9.97
CA VAL A 6 -48.84 2.45 -10.91
C VAL A 6 -47.40 2.37 -10.41
N THR A 7 -46.95 1.15 -10.13
CA THR A 7 -45.52 0.84 -10.00
C THR A 7 -44.85 1.02 -11.36
N ASP A 8 -44.18 2.16 -11.58
CA ASP A 8 -43.28 2.32 -12.72
C ASP A 8 -42.12 1.32 -12.57
N VAL A 9 -42.18 0.23 -13.33
CA VAL A 9 -41.14 -0.80 -13.35
C VAL A 9 -40.07 -0.41 -14.36
N TYR A 10 -38.87 -0.08 -13.88
CA TYR A 10 -37.71 0.20 -14.71
C TYR A 10 -36.81 -1.03 -14.82
N HIS A 11 -36.61 -1.52 -16.04
CA HIS A 11 -35.69 -2.62 -16.31
C HIS A 11 -34.26 -2.11 -16.47
N VAL A 12 -33.36 -2.74 -15.73
CA VAL A 12 -31.94 -2.38 -15.66
C VAL A 12 -31.13 -3.59 -16.14
N PRO A 13 -30.11 -3.41 -17.01
CA PRO A 13 -29.35 -4.52 -17.59
C PRO A 13 -28.38 -5.18 -16.59
N GLU A 14 -28.06 -4.54 -15.47
CA GLU A 14 -27.19 -5.06 -14.42
C GLU A 14 -27.82 -6.18 -13.61
N SER A 15 -26.98 -7.10 -13.11
CA SER A 15 -27.41 -8.05 -12.10
C SER A 15 -27.77 -7.35 -10.79
N SER A 16 -28.64 -7.98 -10.00
CA SER A 16 -29.08 -7.44 -8.71
C SER A 16 -27.92 -7.14 -7.75
N LEU A 17 -26.86 -7.95 -7.79
CA LEU A 17 -25.65 -7.74 -6.96
C LEU A 17 -24.90 -6.46 -7.35
N ILE A 18 -24.70 -6.25 -8.65
CA ILE A 18 -23.99 -5.07 -9.17
C ILE A 18 -24.77 -3.79 -8.88
N LEU A 19 -26.07 -3.80 -9.16
CA LEU A 19 -26.96 -2.68 -8.85
C LEU A 19 -26.96 -2.39 -7.34
N ASN A 20 -27.01 -3.42 -6.50
CA ASN A 20 -26.99 -3.25 -5.04
C ASN A 20 -25.69 -2.58 -4.55
N ILE A 21 -24.53 -2.92 -5.11
CA ILE A 21 -23.26 -2.25 -4.79
C ILE A 21 -23.33 -0.77 -5.17
N ILE A 22 -23.86 -0.45 -6.36
CA ILE A 22 -24.01 0.94 -6.83
C ILE A 22 -24.95 1.72 -5.89
N LEU A 23 -26.09 1.13 -5.49
CA LEU A 23 -27.02 1.75 -4.56
C LEU A 23 -26.38 2.00 -3.20
N HIS A 24 -25.66 1.02 -2.64
CA HIS A 24 -24.90 1.21 -1.40
C HIS A 24 -23.88 2.35 -1.51
N ALA A 25 -23.24 2.52 -2.68
CA ALA A 25 -22.32 3.62 -2.95
C ALA A 25 -23.03 4.99 -2.96
N ILE A 26 -24.21 5.09 -3.57
CA ILE A 26 -25.03 6.31 -3.59
C ILE A 26 -25.50 6.68 -2.18
N TYR A 27 -26.06 5.71 -1.45
CA TYR A 27 -26.60 5.91 -0.11
C TYR A 27 -25.52 5.94 0.98
N LYS A 28 -24.23 5.83 0.62
CA LYS A 28 -23.10 5.83 1.57
C LYS A 28 -23.23 4.77 2.68
N THR A 29 -23.80 3.62 2.33
CA THR A 29 -23.98 2.48 3.24
C THR A 29 -23.01 1.36 2.89
N SER A 30 -22.78 0.44 3.84
CA SER A 30 -21.86 -0.67 3.62
C SER A 30 -22.53 -1.81 2.85
N CYS A 31 -21.91 -2.22 1.74
CA CYS A 31 -22.26 -3.45 1.02
C CYS A 31 -21.52 -4.69 1.53
N ALA A 32 -20.68 -4.57 2.57
CA ALA A 32 -19.83 -5.66 3.07
C ALA A 32 -20.61 -6.89 3.54
N ASN A 33 -21.84 -6.71 4.04
CA ASN A 33 -22.70 -7.81 4.48
C ASN A 33 -23.10 -8.77 3.35
N ASN A 34 -23.04 -8.29 2.10
CA ASN A 34 -23.34 -9.10 0.92
C ASN A 34 -22.10 -9.84 0.40
N ALA A 35 -20.95 -9.72 1.09
CA ALA A 35 -19.67 -10.32 0.77
C ALA A 35 -19.31 -10.25 -0.74
N PRO A 36 -19.33 -9.05 -1.35
CA PRO A 36 -19.06 -8.92 -2.78
C PRO A 36 -17.62 -9.33 -3.10
N THR A 37 -17.42 -9.96 -4.25
CA THR A 37 -16.09 -10.26 -4.76
C THR A 37 -15.42 -9.00 -5.31
N ILE A 38 -14.10 -9.01 -5.47
CA ILE A 38 -13.39 -7.86 -6.04
C ILE A 38 -13.81 -7.63 -7.49
N GLU A 39 -14.11 -8.69 -8.24
CA GLU A 39 -14.60 -8.62 -9.61
C GLU A 39 -15.96 -7.90 -9.68
N GLN A 40 -16.87 -8.18 -8.73
CA GLN A 40 -18.16 -7.49 -8.63
C GLN A 40 -18.00 -6.02 -8.25
N LEU A 41 -17.07 -5.70 -7.34
CA LEU A 41 -16.78 -4.31 -6.98
C LEU A 41 -16.20 -3.53 -8.17
N ILE A 42 -15.28 -4.13 -8.92
CA ILE A 42 -14.71 -3.54 -10.14
C ILE A 42 -15.80 -3.29 -11.17
N GLU A 43 -16.64 -4.29 -11.46
CA GLU A 43 -17.72 -4.17 -12.43
C GLU A 43 -18.74 -3.10 -12.03
N ALA A 44 -19.11 -3.03 -10.75
CA ALA A 44 -20.04 -2.02 -10.25
C ALA A 44 -19.47 -0.60 -10.40
N ILE A 45 -18.18 -0.41 -10.10
CA ILE A 45 -17.52 0.89 -10.20
C ILE A 45 -17.31 1.29 -11.67
N ASP A 46 -16.98 0.34 -12.54
CA ASP A 46 -16.87 0.57 -13.99
C ASP A 46 -18.21 0.99 -14.62
N LYS A 47 -19.33 0.55 -14.04
CA LYS A 47 -20.69 0.88 -14.50
C LYS A 47 -21.27 2.15 -13.89
N MET A 48 -20.70 2.69 -12.82
CA MET A 48 -21.17 3.95 -12.21
C MET A 48 -21.36 5.11 -13.20
N PRO A 49 -20.46 5.35 -14.18
CA PRO A 49 -20.64 6.41 -15.17
C PRO A 49 -21.92 6.28 -16.01
N ILE A 50 -22.43 5.07 -16.23
CA ILE A 50 -23.69 4.83 -16.96
C ILE A 50 -24.88 5.46 -16.22
N TYR A 51 -24.80 5.53 -14.89
CA TYR A 51 -25.80 6.12 -14.02
C TYR A 51 -25.52 7.60 -13.70
N GLY A 52 -24.58 8.24 -14.43
CA GLY A 52 -24.16 9.62 -14.18
C GLY A 52 -23.35 9.80 -12.90
N LEU A 53 -22.85 8.71 -12.31
CA LEU A 53 -22.02 8.74 -11.12
C LEU A 53 -20.55 8.78 -11.53
N GLU A 54 -19.81 9.73 -11.00
CA GLU A 54 -18.36 9.78 -11.20
C GLU A 54 -17.65 9.04 -10.05
N PRO A 55 -16.96 7.90 -10.27
CA PRO A 55 -16.40 7.12 -9.18
C PRO A 55 -15.46 7.90 -8.26
N LYS A 56 -14.70 8.85 -8.80
CA LYS A 56 -13.80 9.72 -8.02
C LYS A 56 -14.52 10.66 -7.06
N SER A 57 -15.78 11.00 -7.32
CA SER A 57 -16.59 11.84 -6.43
C SER A 57 -17.43 11.01 -5.46
N VAL A 58 -17.81 9.78 -5.86
CA VAL A 58 -18.58 8.85 -5.04
C VAL A 58 -17.72 8.09 -4.03
N ILE A 59 -16.43 7.87 -4.30
CA ILE A 59 -15.55 7.08 -3.43
C ILE A 59 -14.60 8.00 -2.68
N CYS A 60 -14.90 8.25 -1.40
CA CYS A 60 -14.07 9.06 -0.49
C CYS A 60 -13.58 8.23 0.70
N SER A 61 -12.48 8.64 1.34
CA SER A 61 -11.86 7.94 2.47
C SER A 61 -12.75 7.74 3.70
N LYS A 62 -13.92 8.39 3.76
CA LYS A 62 -14.93 8.22 4.83
C LYS A 62 -16.00 7.19 4.48
N ASP A 63 -16.07 6.77 3.22
CA ASP A 63 -17.15 5.96 2.72
C ASP A 63 -16.90 4.47 2.98
N PRO A 64 -17.94 3.69 3.32
CA PRO A 64 -17.78 2.25 3.56
C PRO A 64 -17.20 1.50 2.36
N LEU A 65 -17.55 1.91 1.14
CA LEU A 65 -17.03 1.32 -0.09
C LEU A 65 -15.52 1.51 -0.24
N TYR A 66 -14.98 2.66 0.18
CA TYR A 66 -13.53 2.90 0.17
C TYR A 66 -12.80 1.93 1.10
N HIS A 67 -13.30 1.75 2.32
CA HIS A 67 -12.70 0.81 3.27
C HIS A 67 -12.81 -0.64 2.82
N LEU A 68 -13.90 -1.00 2.14
CA LEU A 68 -14.05 -2.32 1.53
C LEU A 68 -13.03 -2.53 0.40
N LEU A 69 -12.81 -1.54 -0.47
CA LEU A 69 -11.77 -1.61 -1.50
C LEU A 69 -10.36 -1.73 -0.88
N LEU A 70 -10.11 -1.06 0.24
CA LEU A 70 -8.83 -1.19 0.95
C LEU A 70 -8.61 -2.60 1.50
N SER A 71 -9.64 -3.26 2.03
CA SER A 71 -9.51 -4.63 2.57
C SER A 71 -9.18 -5.63 1.45
N HIS A 72 -9.83 -5.51 0.30
CA HIS A 72 -9.48 -6.28 -0.89
C HIS A 72 -8.09 -5.91 -1.43
N GLY A 73 -7.70 -4.63 -1.32
CA GLY A 73 -6.42 -4.12 -1.80
C GLY A 73 -5.22 -4.66 -1.04
N ALA A 74 -5.37 -5.03 0.23
CA ALA A 74 -4.31 -5.73 0.97
C ALA A 74 -4.03 -7.13 0.40
N ILE A 75 -5.02 -7.78 -0.21
CA ILE A 75 -4.93 -9.14 -0.77
C ILE A 75 -4.59 -9.11 -2.26
N ARG A 76 -5.18 -8.18 -3.01
CA ARG A 76 -5.05 -8.05 -4.48
C ARG A 76 -4.72 -6.62 -4.88
N PRO A 77 -3.55 -6.09 -4.48
CA PRO A 77 -3.22 -4.67 -4.64
C PRO A 77 -3.17 -4.22 -6.09
N VAL A 78 -2.69 -5.07 -7.01
CA VAL A 78 -2.60 -4.72 -8.45
C VAL A 78 -3.98 -4.44 -9.04
N LYS A 79 -4.99 -5.28 -8.75
CA LYS A 79 -6.37 -5.09 -9.25
C LYS A 79 -6.98 -3.80 -8.71
N VAL A 80 -6.85 -3.54 -7.41
CA VAL A 80 -7.44 -2.34 -6.79
C VAL A 80 -6.71 -1.08 -7.23
N TYR A 81 -5.39 -1.14 -7.42
CA TYR A 81 -4.62 -0.03 -7.96
C TYR A 81 -5.02 0.30 -9.39
N ALA A 82 -5.16 -0.72 -10.25
CA ALA A 82 -5.62 -0.54 -11.62
C ALA A 82 -7.02 0.08 -11.69
N LEU A 83 -7.95 -0.36 -10.82
CA LEU A 83 -9.27 0.25 -10.69
C LEU A 83 -9.19 1.72 -10.26
N ALA A 84 -8.41 2.02 -9.22
CA ALA A 84 -8.26 3.37 -8.70
C ALA A 84 -7.62 4.30 -9.74
N ALA A 85 -6.62 3.81 -10.47
CA ALA A 85 -5.94 4.53 -11.52
C ALA A 85 -6.86 4.79 -12.73
N HIS A 86 -7.60 3.78 -13.17
CA HIS A 86 -8.54 3.87 -14.29
C HIS A 86 -9.59 4.98 -14.06
N HIS A 87 -10.13 5.06 -12.84
CA HIS A 87 -11.12 6.06 -12.45
C HIS A 87 -10.54 7.32 -11.81
N SER A 88 -9.22 7.49 -11.80
CA SER A 88 -8.52 8.63 -11.21
C SER A 88 -8.86 8.89 -9.73
N ILE A 89 -9.08 7.83 -8.95
CA ILE A 89 -9.34 7.87 -7.50
C ILE A 89 -7.98 7.97 -6.77
N GLU A 90 -7.42 9.18 -6.73
CA GLU A 90 -6.04 9.41 -6.31
C GLU A 90 -5.74 8.96 -4.87
N GLU A 91 -6.64 9.24 -3.92
CA GLU A 91 -6.45 8.83 -2.51
C GLU A 91 -6.36 7.31 -2.38
N LEU A 92 -7.22 6.58 -3.09
CA LEU A 92 -7.19 5.11 -3.09
C LEU A 92 -5.90 4.60 -3.74
N ALA A 93 -5.54 5.14 -4.90
CA ALA A 93 -4.32 4.75 -5.60
C ALA A 93 -3.08 4.97 -4.71
N LYS A 94 -3.01 6.09 -4.00
CA LYS A 94 -1.94 6.41 -3.05
C LYS A 94 -1.87 5.40 -1.90
N HIS A 95 -3.00 5.07 -1.28
CA HIS A 95 -3.02 4.07 -0.19
C HIS A 95 -2.58 2.70 -0.70
N ILE A 96 -3.14 2.23 -1.82
CA ILE A 96 -2.81 0.91 -2.37
C ILE A 96 -1.37 0.83 -2.87
N SER A 97 -0.77 1.95 -3.31
CA SER A 97 0.63 1.97 -3.73
C SER A 97 1.59 1.46 -2.65
N THR A 98 1.24 1.60 -1.37
CA THR A 98 2.04 1.05 -0.25
C THR A 98 2.08 -0.48 -0.23
N TYR A 99 1.02 -1.16 -0.69
CA TYR A 99 0.95 -2.62 -0.80
C TYR A 99 1.63 -3.15 -2.07
N LEU A 100 1.69 -2.32 -3.13
CA LEU A 100 2.39 -2.65 -4.37
C LEU A 100 3.91 -2.69 -4.22
N LEU A 101 4.44 -2.06 -3.16
CA LEU A 101 5.85 -2.12 -2.80
C LEU A 101 6.36 -3.51 -2.42
N SER A 102 5.49 -4.53 -2.43
CA SER A 102 5.82 -5.94 -2.22
C SER A 102 5.52 -6.83 -3.45
N HIS A 103 5.06 -6.27 -4.58
CA HIS A 103 4.55 -7.00 -5.76
C HIS A 103 5.34 -6.77 -7.04
N SER A 104 5.77 -7.85 -7.72
CA SER A 104 6.68 -7.83 -8.88
C SER A 104 6.17 -6.91 -9.98
N VAL A 105 7.00 -5.97 -10.46
CA VAL A 105 6.70 -5.22 -11.69
C VAL A 105 6.48 -6.18 -12.88
N LYS A 106 7.09 -7.38 -12.84
CA LYS A 106 6.89 -8.43 -13.85
C LYS A 106 5.52 -9.09 -13.80
N GLU A 107 4.75 -8.93 -12.72
CA GLU A 107 3.40 -9.48 -12.59
C GLU A 107 2.34 -8.59 -13.27
N ILE A 108 2.70 -7.41 -13.75
CA ILE A 108 1.80 -6.52 -14.48
C ILE A 108 1.84 -6.92 -15.96
N ASP A 109 0.72 -7.47 -16.45
CA ASP A 109 0.51 -7.72 -17.87
C ASP A 109 0.14 -6.44 -18.64
N ASP A 110 0.20 -6.51 -19.97
CA ASP A 110 -0.08 -5.37 -20.84
C ASP A 110 -1.51 -4.83 -20.65
N GLN A 111 -2.49 -5.72 -20.40
CA GLN A 111 -3.88 -5.35 -20.15
C GLN A 111 -4.03 -4.55 -18.84
N THR A 112 -3.36 -4.96 -17.77
CA THR A 112 -3.36 -4.23 -16.51
C THR A 112 -2.62 -2.91 -16.66
N ALA A 113 -1.51 -2.88 -17.40
CA ALA A 113 -0.75 -1.66 -17.67
C ALA A 113 -1.59 -0.62 -18.43
N GLU A 114 -2.35 -1.07 -19.45
CA GLU A 114 -3.29 -0.23 -20.19
C GLU A 114 -4.38 0.33 -19.26
N ARG A 115 -4.96 -0.53 -18.41
CA ARG A 115 -5.99 -0.12 -17.45
C ARG A 115 -5.48 0.89 -16.41
N ILE A 116 -4.26 0.72 -15.91
CA ILE A 116 -3.63 1.67 -14.99
C ILE A 116 -3.42 3.03 -15.68
N GLY A 117 -3.07 3.00 -16.97
CA GLY A 117 -2.77 4.19 -17.74
C GLY A 117 -1.39 4.79 -17.45
N ALA A 118 -0.89 5.59 -18.39
CA ALA A 118 0.50 6.05 -18.41
C ALA A 118 0.90 6.87 -17.17
N ILE A 119 0.01 7.69 -16.62
CA ILE A 119 0.32 8.58 -15.49
C ILE A 119 0.56 7.77 -14.22
N TYR A 120 -0.37 6.87 -13.87
CA TYR A 120 -0.26 6.05 -12.68
C TYR A 120 0.81 4.98 -12.84
N LEU A 121 0.99 4.42 -14.04
CA LEU A 121 2.07 3.48 -14.31
C LEU A 121 3.45 4.14 -14.13
N LYS A 122 3.65 5.36 -14.64
CA LYS A 122 4.86 6.14 -14.40
C LYS A 122 5.08 6.37 -12.89
N ARG A 123 4.05 6.77 -12.14
CA ARG A 123 4.13 6.97 -10.69
C ARG A 123 4.56 5.68 -9.98
N PHE A 124 3.96 4.54 -10.34
CA PHE A 124 4.32 3.23 -9.81
C PHE A 124 5.77 2.84 -10.13
N LEU A 125 6.20 2.98 -11.38
CA LEU A 125 7.57 2.66 -11.78
C LEU A 125 8.61 3.56 -11.09
N VAL A 126 8.33 4.87 -10.97
CA VAL A 126 9.19 5.79 -10.22
C VAL A 126 9.30 5.35 -8.76
N LEU A 127 8.18 4.98 -8.12
CA LEU A 127 8.18 4.47 -6.75
C LEU A 127 9.03 3.19 -6.60
N CYS A 128 8.95 2.26 -7.57
CA CYS A 128 9.75 1.04 -7.58
C CYS A 128 11.25 1.30 -7.79
N LEU A 129 11.59 2.32 -8.59
CA LEU A 129 12.97 2.64 -8.97
C LEU A 129 13.68 3.57 -7.98
N SER A 130 12.98 4.54 -7.39
CA SER A 130 13.58 5.52 -6.47
C SER A 130 13.82 4.93 -5.08
N ARG A 131 12.92 4.07 -4.62
CA ARG A 131 12.91 3.59 -3.24
C ARG A 131 14.15 2.79 -2.83
N PRO A 132 14.70 1.85 -3.63
CA PRO A 132 15.94 1.17 -3.28
C PRO A 132 17.09 2.15 -3.07
N ARG A 133 17.17 3.19 -3.90
CA ARG A 133 18.17 4.26 -3.77
C ARG A 133 17.98 5.06 -2.48
N GLU A 134 16.75 5.48 -2.17
CA GLU A 134 16.45 6.21 -0.92
C GLU A 134 16.78 5.37 0.32
N ILE A 135 16.47 4.07 0.29
CA ILE A 135 16.81 3.14 1.38
C ILE A 135 18.32 3.01 1.52
N ALA A 136 19.05 2.85 0.41
CA ALA A 136 20.51 2.79 0.43
C ALA A 136 21.11 4.07 1.05
N GLU A 137 20.60 5.24 0.66
CA GLU A 137 21.03 6.55 1.19
C GLU A 137 20.75 6.69 2.69
N ILE A 138 19.64 6.13 3.20
CA ILE A 138 19.34 6.12 4.64
C ILE A 138 20.27 5.16 5.40
N LEU A 139 20.49 3.97 4.85
CA LEU A 139 21.25 2.91 5.51
C LEU A 139 22.77 3.12 5.43
N ILE A 140 23.26 4.01 4.55
CA ILE A 140 24.69 4.29 4.42
C ILE A 140 25.30 4.86 5.70
N GLN A 141 24.49 5.52 6.52
CA GLN A 141 24.90 6.02 7.82
C GLN A 141 24.71 4.92 8.88
N PRO A 142 25.79 4.47 9.54
CA PRO A 142 25.65 3.55 10.66
C PRO A 142 24.88 4.23 11.82
N PRO A 143 24.20 3.45 12.66
CA PRO A 143 23.52 3.99 13.83
C PRO A 143 24.48 4.79 14.73
N GLU A 144 23.97 5.89 15.29
CA GLU A 144 24.76 6.76 16.18
C GLU A 144 25.28 5.99 17.39
N ARG A 145 26.55 6.26 17.75
CA ARG A 145 27.18 5.67 18.92
C ARG A 145 26.66 6.33 20.19
N HIS A 146 26.44 5.53 21.22
CA HIS A 146 26.11 6.03 22.56
C HIS A 146 27.34 6.01 23.47
N PRO A 147 27.38 6.80 24.55
CA PRO A 147 28.44 6.69 25.56
C PRO A 147 28.56 5.25 26.10
N PRO A 148 29.78 4.72 26.31
CA PRO A 148 29.97 3.36 26.83
C PRO A 148 29.24 3.14 28.15
N ASN A 149 28.66 1.96 28.31
CA ASN A 149 28.03 1.52 29.56
C ASN A 149 28.41 0.08 29.87
N ASP A 150 27.99 -0.43 31.03
CA ASP A 150 28.33 -1.79 31.51
C ASP A 150 27.87 -2.92 30.57
N ALA A 151 26.95 -2.63 29.63
CA ALA A 151 26.41 -3.60 28.68
C ALA A 151 26.99 -3.48 27.26
N CYS A 152 27.60 -2.35 26.91
CA CYS A 152 28.06 -2.05 25.55
C CYS A 152 29.21 -1.03 25.61
N GLY A 153 30.43 -1.55 25.41
CA GLY A 153 31.66 -0.79 25.37
C GLY A 153 32.04 -0.33 23.96
N TYR A 154 33.25 0.22 23.85
CA TYR A 154 33.75 0.78 22.59
C TYR A 154 33.99 -0.28 21.52
N GLU A 155 34.51 -1.45 21.90
CA GLU A 155 34.80 -2.55 20.96
C GLU A 155 33.52 -3.17 20.41
N GLU A 156 32.48 -3.32 21.21
CA GLU A 156 31.17 -3.79 20.75
C GLU A 156 30.56 -2.82 19.73
N GLN A 157 30.62 -1.51 19.99
CA GLN A 157 30.13 -0.48 19.07
C GLN A 157 30.92 -0.45 17.74
N LYS A 158 32.23 -0.68 17.79
CA LYS A 158 33.10 -0.77 16.61
C LYS A 158 32.78 -2.02 15.78
N SER A 159 32.52 -3.16 16.44
CA SER A 159 32.08 -4.40 15.78
C SER A 159 30.77 -4.18 15.05
N VAL A 160 29.77 -3.58 15.70
CA VAL A 160 28.47 -3.26 15.10
C VAL A 160 28.63 -2.33 13.88
N THR A 161 29.48 -1.30 13.97
CA THR A 161 29.71 -0.39 12.84
C THR A 161 30.29 -1.13 11.62
N ARG A 162 31.22 -2.06 11.86
CA ARG A 162 31.83 -2.87 10.81
C ARG A 162 30.81 -3.83 10.19
N GLU A 163 30.06 -4.55 11.01
CA GLU A 163 29.02 -5.50 10.56
C GLU A 163 27.88 -4.80 9.81
N TRP A 164 27.51 -3.59 10.25
CA TRP A 164 26.57 -2.72 9.55
C TRP A 164 27.07 -2.41 8.13
N SER A 165 28.33 -2.00 8.00
CA SER A 165 28.93 -1.66 6.71
C SER A 165 28.98 -2.86 5.76
N LEU A 166 29.31 -4.05 6.26
CA LEU A 166 29.34 -5.28 5.47
C LEU A 166 27.92 -5.68 5.01
N SER A 167 26.96 -5.67 5.93
CA SER A 167 25.57 -6.02 5.61
C SER A 167 24.99 -5.05 4.58
N LEU A 168 25.29 -3.76 4.71
CA LEU A 168 24.89 -2.74 3.75
C LEU A 168 25.39 -3.06 2.33
N VAL A 169 26.64 -3.51 2.19
CA VAL A 169 27.20 -3.89 0.88
C VAL A 169 26.38 -5.02 0.27
N ASP A 170 26.08 -6.07 1.04
CA ASP A 170 25.27 -7.21 0.57
C ASP A 170 23.86 -6.75 0.15
N ILE A 171 23.25 -5.88 0.95
CA ILE A 171 21.94 -5.29 0.68
C ILE A 171 21.95 -4.47 -0.60
N VAL A 172 22.93 -3.58 -0.78
CA VAL A 172 23.07 -2.74 -1.97
C VAL A 172 23.33 -3.57 -3.23
N LEU A 173 24.17 -4.61 -3.12
CA LEU A 173 24.41 -5.54 -4.22
C LEU A 173 23.18 -6.40 -4.55
N GLY A 174 22.35 -6.72 -3.56
CA GLY A 174 21.10 -7.47 -3.71
C GLY A 174 19.92 -6.64 -4.18
N MET A 175 19.96 -5.31 -4.04
CA MET A 175 18.88 -4.43 -4.48
C MET A 175 18.64 -4.53 -5.99
N ARG A 176 17.40 -4.82 -6.37
CA ARG A 176 16.93 -4.79 -7.76
C ARG A 176 15.60 -4.04 -7.82
N PRO A 177 15.37 -3.20 -8.83
CA PRO A 177 14.05 -2.63 -9.07
C PRO A 177 12.99 -3.73 -9.20
N GLY A 178 11.95 -3.66 -8.39
CA GLY A 178 10.88 -4.66 -8.39
C GLY A 178 11.24 -6.00 -7.74
N VAL A 179 12.35 -6.11 -6.99
CA VAL A 179 12.61 -7.20 -6.03
C VAL A 179 12.49 -6.63 -4.62
N TYR A 180 11.74 -7.31 -3.78
CA TYR A 180 11.07 -6.66 -2.67
C TYR A 180 11.90 -6.46 -1.42
N LEU A 181 11.59 -5.34 -0.76
CA LEU A 181 11.92 -5.04 0.62
C LEU A 181 11.70 -6.22 1.57
N ARG A 182 10.74 -7.13 1.29
CA ARG A 182 10.52 -8.32 2.13
C ARG A 182 11.74 -9.26 2.13
N GLY A 183 12.36 -9.48 0.96
CA GLY A 183 13.62 -10.22 0.88
C GLY A 183 14.71 -9.48 1.63
N LEU A 184 14.85 -8.19 1.39
CA LEU A 184 15.85 -7.32 2.03
C LEU A 184 15.67 -7.19 3.56
N ILE A 185 14.44 -7.16 4.06
CA ILE A 185 14.08 -7.16 5.49
C ILE A 185 14.39 -8.52 6.11
N ASN A 186 14.10 -9.61 5.39
CA ASN A 186 14.47 -10.95 5.84
C ASN A 186 15.99 -11.12 5.89
N ASP A 187 16.72 -10.63 4.86
CA ASP A 187 18.18 -10.61 4.83
C ASP A 187 18.74 -9.77 6.00
N PHE A 188 18.11 -8.62 6.29
CA PHE A 188 18.42 -7.81 7.47
C PHE A 188 18.12 -8.54 8.78
N ALA A 189 16.98 -9.22 8.87
CA ALA A 189 16.57 -9.95 10.06
C ALA A 189 17.49 -11.15 10.31
N ASP A 190 17.89 -11.84 9.26
CA ASP A 190 18.85 -12.95 9.30
C ASP A 190 20.26 -12.44 9.64
N ALA A 191 20.68 -11.29 9.12
CA ALA A 191 21.90 -10.62 9.54
C ALA A 191 21.82 -10.21 11.03
N ALA A 192 20.69 -9.64 11.46
CA ALA A 192 20.45 -9.25 12.85
C ALA A 192 20.34 -10.43 13.82
N LEU A 193 19.86 -11.59 13.36
CA LEU A 193 19.80 -12.83 14.13
C LEU A 193 21.20 -13.44 14.34
N ARG A 194 22.16 -13.18 13.44
CA ARG A 194 23.57 -13.55 13.63
C ARG A 194 24.26 -12.67 14.69
N TRP A 195 23.72 -11.50 14.98
CA TRP A 195 24.24 -10.57 15.99
C TRP A 195 23.70 -10.93 17.39
N LYS A 196 24.32 -11.92 18.06
CA LYS A 196 23.96 -12.34 19.43
C LYS A 196 23.91 -11.19 20.46
N THR A 197 24.61 -10.08 20.22
CA THR A 197 24.65 -8.88 21.06
C THR A 197 23.52 -7.88 20.77
N PHE A 198 22.84 -7.98 19.62
CA PHE A 198 21.83 -7.00 19.17
C PHE A 198 20.42 -7.27 19.70
N GLN A 199 20.15 -8.50 20.17
CA GLN A 199 18.81 -8.95 20.61
C GLN A 199 18.24 -8.20 21.83
N SER A 200 19.07 -7.55 22.65
CA SER A 200 18.60 -6.97 23.92
C SER A 200 18.19 -5.49 23.83
N ILE A 201 18.92 -4.67 23.07
CA ILE A 201 18.89 -3.20 23.27
C ILE A 201 18.30 -2.46 22.06
N VAL A 202 18.70 -2.82 20.84
CA VAL A 202 18.32 -2.06 19.64
C VAL A 202 16.93 -2.45 19.11
N PHE A 203 16.49 -3.69 19.30
CA PHE A 203 15.13 -4.11 18.90
C PHE A 203 14.05 -3.28 19.62
N ARG A 204 14.27 -2.88 20.89
CA ARG A 204 13.39 -1.97 21.63
C ARG A 204 13.45 -0.52 21.12
N ALA A 205 14.62 -0.03 20.73
CA ALA A 205 14.82 1.34 20.23
C ALA A 205 14.35 1.54 18.78
N LEU A 206 14.49 0.52 17.93
CA LEU A 206 14.00 0.53 16.56
C LEU A 206 12.48 0.32 16.50
N LEU A 207 11.90 -0.56 17.33
CA LEU A 207 10.43 -0.67 17.40
C LEU A 207 9.78 0.62 17.91
N SER A 208 10.37 1.31 18.89
CA SER A 208 9.79 2.56 19.40
C SER A 208 9.84 3.70 18.38
N ARG A 209 10.90 3.76 17.56
CA ARG A 209 11.06 4.77 16.50
C ARG A 209 10.28 4.42 15.23
N TRP A 210 10.07 3.14 14.93
CA TRP A 210 9.27 2.67 13.80
C TRP A 210 7.75 2.76 14.08
N LEU A 211 7.31 2.45 15.31
CA LEU A 211 5.91 2.63 15.73
C LEU A 211 5.55 4.10 16.06
N GLY A 212 6.50 4.90 16.55
CA GLY A 212 6.27 6.32 16.87
C GLY A 212 6.40 7.29 15.68
N GLY A 213 6.97 6.84 14.56
CA GLY A 213 7.34 7.70 13.42
C GLY A 213 6.21 8.06 12.45
N PHE A 214 5.02 7.44 12.55
CA PHE A 214 3.92 7.67 11.61
C PHE A 214 3.00 8.84 11.96
N HIS A 215 3.23 9.56 13.06
CA HIS A 215 2.34 10.66 13.48
C HIS A 215 2.93 12.07 13.46
N VAL A 216 4.19 12.26 13.06
CA VAL A 216 4.79 13.61 13.02
C VAL A 216 5.66 13.78 11.78
N LYS A 217 5.01 13.98 10.62
CA LYS A 217 5.57 14.71 9.45
C LYS A 217 4.51 14.91 8.34
N ILE A 218 3.32 15.39 8.72
CA ILE A 218 2.41 16.11 7.82
C ILE A 218 2.14 17.50 8.40
N VAL A 219 3.20 18.25 8.74
CA VAL A 219 3.11 19.70 8.94
C VAL A 219 4.48 20.27 8.56
N LYS A 220 4.50 21.22 7.62
CA LYS A 220 5.67 21.93 7.05
C LYS A 220 6.45 21.19 5.95
N ARG A 221 5.95 21.31 4.72
CA ARG A 221 6.64 22.07 3.66
C ARG A 221 5.55 22.70 2.77
N ARG A 222 5.75 23.98 2.46
CA ARG A 222 4.83 24.91 1.80
C ARG A 222 4.33 24.39 0.46
#